data_AF-A0A960HT69-F1
#
_entry.id   AF-A0A960HT69-F1
#
_cell.length_a   1.000
_cell.length_b   1.000
_cell.length_c   1.000
_cell.angle_alpha   90.00
_cell.angle_beta   90.00
_cell.angle_gamma   90.00
#
_symmetry.space_group_name_H-M   'P 1'
#
loop_
_entity.id
_entity.type
_entity.pdbx_description
1 polymer ?
#
loop_
_entity_poly.entity_id
_entity_poly.type
_entity_poly.pdbx_seq_one_letter_code
_entity_poly.pdbx_strand_id
1 'polypeptide(L)'
;MELEPVESPDDVVERRTIVTALPLKRPARERLAALLDARVIDVREPCDRPDLVLTPACSPQLIGALDRKYHGARIVVVELDDWEFDIELSGPVKRILRSGAAAYVLADSLDELAAKLAAPSPTAVDEPDAVRELSSTQTVDDLIAAFLRESVEYSTRHSPPD
;
A
#
# COMPACT_ATOMS: atom_id res chain seq x y z
N MET A 1 -25.10 34.52 -35.49
CA MET A 1 -23.72 34.02 -35.27
C MET A 1 -23.65 33.69 -33.80
N GLU A 2 -24.12 32.49 -33.47
CA GLU A 2 -24.09 31.97 -32.10
C GLU A 2 -22.63 31.66 -31.78
N LEU A 3 -22.13 32.25 -30.69
CA LEU A 3 -20.81 31.95 -30.18
C LEU A 3 -20.93 30.62 -29.43
N GLU A 4 -20.32 29.58 -29.97
CA GLU A 4 -20.18 28.31 -29.25
C GLU A 4 -19.37 28.54 -27.96
N PRO A 5 -19.76 27.94 -26.83
CA PRO A 5 -19.00 28.05 -25.61
C PRO A 5 -17.66 27.36 -25.82
N VAL A 6 -16.58 28.12 -25.71
CA VAL A 6 -15.21 27.61 -25.61
C VAL A 6 -15.17 26.77 -24.33
N GLU A 7 -15.04 25.45 -24.47
CA GLU A 7 -14.70 24.57 -23.36
C GLU A 7 -13.44 25.12 -22.69
N SER A 8 -13.61 25.61 -21.47
CA SER A 8 -12.52 25.96 -20.58
C SER A 8 -11.58 24.75 -20.51
N PRO A 9 -10.26 24.92 -20.69
CA PRO A 9 -9.35 23.82 -20.49
C PRO A 9 -9.57 23.33 -19.07
N ASP A 10 -9.94 22.05 -18.94
CA ASP A 10 -10.07 21.34 -17.67
C ASP A 10 -9.10 21.91 -16.65
N ASP A 11 -9.60 22.19 -15.45
CA ASP A 11 -8.77 22.30 -14.26
C ASP A 11 -8.00 20.98 -14.15
N VAL A 12 -6.82 20.90 -14.79
CA VAL A 12 -5.89 19.79 -14.64
C VAL A 12 -5.38 19.92 -13.23
N VAL A 13 -6.11 19.32 -12.28
CA VAL A 13 -5.61 19.08 -10.94
C VAL A 13 -4.29 18.37 -11.14
N GLU A 14 -3.19 19.05 -10.83
CA GLU A 14 -1.84 18.55 -11.03
C GLU A 14 -1.71 17.31 -10.15
N ARG A 15 -1.95 16.13 -10.73
CA ARG A 15 -1.93 14.88 -10.00
C ARG A 15 -0.53 14.69 -9.45
N ARG A 16 -0.47 14.40 -8.15
CA ARG A 16 0.75 14.10 -7.43
C ARG A 16 1.62 13.13 -8.24
N THR A 17 2.88 13.46 -8.46
CA THR A 17 3.83 12.61 -9.18
C THR A 17 4.72 11.85 -8.19
N ILE A 18 4.71 10.53 -8.30
CA ILE A 18 5.47 9.61 -7.46
C ILE A 18 6.45 8.86 -8.35
N VAL A 19 7.73 8.97 -8.04
CA VAL A 19 8.76 8.11 -8.61
C VAL A 19 8.91 6.87 -7.73
N THR A 20 9.00 5.69 -8.34
CA THR A 20 9.26 4.45 -7.63
C THR A 20 10.55 3.78 -8.10
N ALA A 21 11.46 3.53 -7.17
CA ALA A 21 12.61 2.65 -7.32
C ALA A 21 12.32 1.23 -6.82
N LEU A 22 11.07 0.95 -6.40
CA LEU A 22 10.62 -0.40 -6.10
C LEU A 22 10.54 -1.19 -7.42
N PRO A 23 10.93 -2.48 -7.46
CA PRO A 23 10.92 -3.30 -8.67
C PRO A 23 9.49 -3.76 -9.03
N LEU A 24 8.56 -2.81 -9.15
CA LEU A 24 7.16 -3.05 -9.47
C LEU A 24 6.99 -3.31 -10.96
N LYS A 25 6.31 -4.40 -11.31
CA LYS A 25 5.81 -4.64 -12.66
C LYS A 25 4.75 -3.58 -13.00
N ARG A 26 4.49 -3.37 -14.30
CA ARG A 26 3.54 -2.34 -14.77
C ARG A 26 2.14 -2.44 -14.13
N PRO A 27 1.50 -3.62 -14.01
CA PRO A 27 0.19 -3.73 -13.37
C PRO A 27 0.18 -3.25 -11.92
N ALA A 28 1.23 -3.56 -11.15
CA ALA A 28 1.36 -3.09 -9.76
C ALA A 28 1.53 -1.58 -9.67
N ARG A 29 2.27 -0.96 -10.61
CA ARG A 29 2.39 0.51 -10.67
C ARG A 29 1.08 1.18 -11.05
N GLU A 30 0.33 0.62 -12.00
CA GLU A 30 -0.99 1.11 -12.39
C GLU A 30 -2.00 0.99 -11.24
N ARG A 31 -1.97 -0.14 -10.51
CA ARG A 31 -2.77 -0.31 -9.29
C ARG A 31 -2.41 0.71 -8.22
N LEU A 32 -1.12 0.91 -7.94
CA LEU A 32 -0.65 1.89 -6.98
C LEU A 32 -1.03 3.32 -7.37
N ALA A 33 -0.91 3.66 -8.66
CA ALA A 33 -1.33 4.95 -9.20
C ALA A 33 -2.83 5.19 -8.97
N ALA A 34 -3.67 4.20 -9.25
CA ALA A 34 -5.11 4.29 -9.04
C ALA A 34 -5.47 4.44 -7.54
N LEU A 35 -4.83 3.68 -6.66
CA LEU A 35 -5.09 3.73 -5.22
C LEU A 35 -4.69 5.07 -4.58
N LEU A 36 -3.69 5.75 -5.15
CA LEU A 36 -3.17 7.02 -4.64
C LEU A 36 -3.71 8.25 -5.37
N ASP A 37 -4.56 8.07 -6.40
CA ASP A 37 -4.92 9.10 -7.39
C ASP A 37 -3.70 9.93 -7.83
N ALA A 38 -2.64 9.22 -8.19
CA ALA A 38 -1.32 9.79 -8.44
C ALA A 38 -0.72 9.23 -9.73
N ARG A 39 0.19 9.98 -10.33
CA ARG A 39 1.04 9.48 -11.41
C ARG A 39 2.21 8.71 -10.81
N VAL A 40 2.26 7.40 -10.96
CA VAL A 40 3.38 6.56 -10.50
C VAL A 40 4.26 6.17 -11.68
N ILE A 41 5.55 6.55 -11.64
CA ILE A 41 6.51 6.28 -12.70
C ILE A 41 7.76 5.59 -12.17
N ASP A 42 8.37 4.75 -13.00
CA ASP A 42 9.61 4.06 -12.65
C ASP A 42 10.79 5.04 -12.56
N VAL A 43 11.73 4.81 -11.64
CA VAL A 43 12.93 5.67 -11.45
C VAL A 43 13.83 5.79 -12.69
N ARG A 44 13.70 4.85 -13.64
CA ARG A 44 14.39 4.86 -14.94
C ARG A 44 13.75 5.80 -15.95
N GLU A 45 12.50 6.20 -15.73
CA GLU A 45 11.80 7.15 -16.57
C GLU A 45 12.18 8.60 -16.19
N PRO A 46 12.19 9.52 -17.15
CA PRO A 46 12.51 10.93 -16.88
C PRO A 46 11.43 11.59 -16.01
N CYS A 47 11.87 12.29 -14.97
CA CYS A 47 11.04 13.09 -14.09
C CYS A 47 11.86 14.16 -13.40
N ASP A 48 11.47 15.43 -13.54
CA ASP A 48 12.26 16.54 -13.02
C ASP A 48 11.89 16.90 -11.58
N ARG A 49 10.60 16.82 -11.22
CA ARG A 49 10.10 17.29 -9.91
C ARG A 49 8.99 16.38 -9.35
N PRO A 50 9.32 15.16 -8.89
CA PRO A 50 8.33 14.33 -8.19
C PRO A 50 8.06 14.87 -6.78
N ASP A 51 6.86 14.65 -6.28
CA ASP A 51 6.49 14.95 -4.89
C ASP A 51 7.05 13.92 -3.91
N LEU A 52 7.20 12.68 -4.38
CA LEU A 52 7.56 11.52 -3.57
C LEU A 52 8.48 10.59 -4.37
N VAL A 53 9.47 10.01 -3.69
CA VAL A 53 10.30 8.92 -4.19
C VAL A 53 10.15 7.71 -3.27
N LEU A 54 9.58 6.63 -3.78
CA LEU A 54 9.53 5.34 -3.10
C LEU A 54 10.80 4.57 -3.39
N THR A 55 11.46 4.03 -2.36
CA THR A 55 12.68 3.23 -2.50
C THR A 55 12.62 2.03 -1.55
N PRO A 56 13.18 0.85 -1.90
CA PRO A 56 13.36 -0.19 -0.90
C PRO A 56 14.37 0.24 0.17
N ALA A 57 14.47 -0.53 1.25
CA ALA A 57 15.55 -0.37 2.21
C ALA A 57 16.90 -0.39 1.48
N CYS A 58 17.67 0.69 1.61
CA CYS A 58 18.91 0.91 0.87
C CYS A 58 19.91 1.71 1.69
N SER A 59 21.11 1.90 1.13
CA SER A 59 22.19 2.59 1.83
C SER A 59 21.94 4.10 1.96
N PRO A 60 22.49 4.76 3.01
CA PRO A 60 22.44 6.22 3.12
C PRO A 60 23.01 6.96 1.91
N GLN A 61 24.01 6.37 1.23
CA GLN A 61 24.60 6.94 0.02
C GLN A 61 23.60 6.97 -1.14
N LEU A 62 22.78 5.91 -1.30
CA LEU A 62 21.73 5.88 -2.32
C LEU A 62 20.61 6.86 -1.97
N ILE A 63 20.20 6.94 -0.70
CA ILE A 63 19.22 7.94 -0.24
C ILE A 63 19.70 9.35 -0.59
N GLY A 64 20.95 9.68 -0.26
CA GLY A 64 21.54 10.97 -0.62
C GLY A 64 21.65 11.20 -2.14
N ALA A 65 21.85 10.14 -2.93
CA ALA A 65 21.84 10.25 -4.39
C ALA A 65 20.44 10.53 -4.96
N LEU A 66 19.41 9.90 -4.39
CA LEU A 66 18.01 10.15 -4.75
C LEU A 66 17.58 11.57 -4.35
N ASP A 67 18.00 12.04 -3.17
CA ASP A 67 17.70 13.39 -2.67
C ASP A 67 18.32 14.46 -3.58
N ARG A 68 19.58 14.27 -3.97
CA ARG A 68 20.24 15.12 -4.97
C ARG A 68 19.61 15.02 -6.36
N LYS A 69 19.14 13.84 -6.78
CA LYS A 69 18.50 13.68 -8.09
C LYS A 69 17.18 14.43 -8.17
N TYR A 70 16.38 14.41 -7.10
CA TYR A 70 14.99 14.88 -7.10
C TYR A 70 14.74 16.05 -6.15
N HIS A 71 15.71 16.97 -6.02
CA HIS A 71 15.72 18.21 -5.21
C HIS A 71 14.36 18.66 -4.63
N GLY A 72 13.99 18.14 -3.46
CA GLY A 72 12.75 18.50 -2.74
C GLY A 72 11.70 17.40 -2.64
N ALA A 73 11.87 16.28 -3.35
CA ALA A 73 11.00 15.12 -3.23
C ALA A 73 11.16 14.45 -1.86
N ARG A 74 10.05 14.05 -1.25
CA ARG A 74 10.09 13.25 -0.01
C ARG A 74 10.50 11.83 -0.35
N ILE A 75 11.58 11.34 0.27
CA ILE A 75 12.02 9.95 0.11
C ILE A 75 11.35 9.08 1.17
N VAL A 76 10.73 7.98 0.73
CA VAL A 76 10.07 7.00 1.60
C VAL A 76 10.66 5.62 1.35
N VAL A 77 11.16 5.02 2.43
CA VAL A 77 11.65 3.64 2.43
C VAL A 77 10.47 2.69 2.63
N VAL A 78 10.32 1.71 1.74
CA VAL A 78 9.19 0.79 1.72
C VAL A 78 9.67 -0.66 1.83
N GLU A 79 9.02 -1.41 2.71
CA GLU A 79 9.03 -2.89 2.71
C GLU A 79 7.61 -3.36 2.39
N LEU A 80 7.45 -4.18 1.36
CA LEU A 80 6.14 -4.56 0.80
C LEU A 80 6.16 -6.04 0.45
N ASP A 81 5.16 -6.78 0.87
CA ASP A 81 4.88 -8.12 0.36
C ASP A 81 3.46 -8.09 -0.16
N ASP A 82 3.30 -8.43 -1.42
CA ASP A 82 2.01 -8.45 -2.09
C ASP A 82 2.00 -9.64 -3.04
N TRP A 83 1.29 -10.68 -2.63
CA TRP A 83 1.23 -11.94 -3.37
C TRP A 83 0.40 -11.82 -4.64
N GLU A 84 -0.57 -10.91 -4.70
CA GLU A 84 -1.40 -10.67 -5.88
C GLU A 84 -0.54 -10.16 -7.04
N PHE A 85 0.45 -9.33 -6.72
CA PHE A 85 1.38 -8.74 -7.69
C PHE A 85 2.75 -9.42 -7.75
N ASP A 86 2.96 -10.53 -7.04
CA ASP A 86 4.23 -11.25 -6.97
C ASP A 86 5.39 -10.33 -6.54
N ILE A 87 5.17 -9.59 -5.44
CA ILE A 87 6.13 -8.65 -4.84
C ILE A 87 6.59 -9.22 -3.50
N GLU A 88 7.89 -9.42 -3.36
CA GLU A 88 8.54 -9.70 -2.07
C GLU A 88 9.71 -8.71 -1.85
N LEU A 89 9.47 -7.67 -1.05
CA LEU A 89 10.45 -6.66 -0.66
C LEU A 89 10.68 -6.72 0.85
N SER A 90 11.17 -7.87 1.29
CA SER A 90 11.51 -8.15 2.68
C SER A 90 12.81 -7.45 3.09
N GLY A 91 12.66 -6.26 3.68
CA GLY A 91 13.77 -5.51 4.22
C GLY A 91 14.17 -5.95 5.65
N PRO A 92 15.09 -5.21 6.28
CA PRO A 92 15.59 -5.53 7.61
C PRO A 92 14.49 -5.62 8.68
N VAL A 93 13.46 -4.78 8.60
CA VAL A 93 12.41 -4.71 9.63
C VAL A 93 11.54 -5.96 9.57
N LYS A 94 10.99 -6.28 8.40
CA LYS A 94 10.20 -7.50 8.20
C LYS A 94 11.00 -8.76 8.50
N ARG A 95 12.29 -8.81 8.18
CA ARG A 95 13.14 -9.97 8.53
C ARG A 95 13.22 -10.19 10.04
N ILE A 96 13.39 -9.11 10.82
CA ILE A 96 13.44 -9.19 12.28
C ILE A 96 12.08 -9.64 12.84
N LEU A 97 10.98 -9.08 12.33
CA LEU A 97 9.62 -9.45 12.75
C LEU A 97 9.30 -10.92 12.42
N ARG A 98 9.63 -11.39 11.20
CA ARG A 98 9.49 -12.80 10.79
C ARG A 98 10.35 -13.76 11.61
N SER A 99 11.42 -13.27 12.25
CA SER A 99 12.27 -14.06 13.15
C SER A 99 11.66 -14.24 14.55
N GLY A 100 10.45 -13.72 14.79
CA GLY A 100 9.74 -13.84 16.06
C GLY A 100 9.83 -12.63 16.98
N ALA A 101 10.39 -11.51 16.51
CA ALA A 101 10.33 -10.26 17.27
C ALA A 101 8.88 -9.77 17.34
N ALA A 102 8.40 -9.46 18.55
CA ALA A 102 7.04 -8.98 18.77
C ALA A 102 6.80 -7.56 18.21
N ALA A 103 7.85 -6.73 18.12
CA ALA A 103 7.75 -5.36 17.62
C ALA A 103 9.11 -4.83 17.12
N TYR A 104 9.07 -3.78 16.31
CA TYR A 104 10.20 -2.92 15.97
C TYR A 104 9.87 -1.49 16.39
N VAL A 105 10.65 -0.93 17.32
CA VAL A 105 10.37 0.37 17.94
C VAL A 105 11.45 1.36 17.54
N LEU A 106 11.03 2.48 16.96
CA LEU A 106 11.85 3.68 16.79
C LEU A 106 11.49 4.65 17.92
N ALA A 107 12.48 5.22 18.59
CA ALA A 107 12.28 6.24 19.62
C ALA A 107 13.51 7.14 19.66
N ASP A 108 13.30 8.44 19.83
CA ASP A 108 14.35 9.46 19.90
C ASP A 108 14.74 9.80 21.35
N SER A 109 14.03 9.22 22.34
CA SER A 109 14.33 9.37 23.77
C SER A 109 13.88 8.16 24.60
N LEU A 110 14.39 8.06 25.83
CA LEU A 110 13.97 7.02 26.79
C LEU A 110 12.51 7.21 27.25
N ASP A 111 12.07 8.45 27.42
CA ASP A 111 10.68 8.74 27.80
C ASP A 111 9.71 8.31 26.71
N GLU A 112 10.05 8.58 25.45
CA GLU A 112 9.28 8.13 24.30
C GLU A 112 9.27 6.60 24.16
N LEU A 113 10.43 5.95 24.37
CA LEU A 113 10.53 4.49 24.36
C LEU A 113 9.63 3.88 25.45
N ALA A 114 9.70 4.40 26.67
CA ALA A 114 8.87 3.96 27.78
C ALA A 114 7.37 4.13 27.46
N ALA A 115 6.98 5.27 26.88
CA ALA A 115 5.59 5.51 26.47
C ALA A 115 5.12 4.52 25.39
N LYS A 116 5.96 4.22 24.39
CA LYS A 116 5.66 3.26 23.31
C LYS A 116 5.54 1.82 23.80
N LEU A 117 6.30 1.44 24.82
CA LEU A 117 6.25 0.08 25.40
C LEU A 117 5.16 -0.07 26.47
N ALA A 118 4.78 1.01 27.15
CA ALA A 118 3.71 1.01 28.16
C ALA A 118 2.31 1.04 27.53
N ALA A 119 2.18 1.52 26.29
CA ALA A 119 0.94 1.40 25.54
C ALA A 119 0.60 -0.10 25.42
N PRO A 120 -0.62 -0.53 25.81
CA PRO A 120 -1.03 -1.90 25.57
C PRO A 120 -0.87 -2.16 24.08
N SER A 121 -0.15 -3.24 23.72
CA SER A 121 -0.02 -3.65 22.33
C SER A 121 -1.42 -3.59 21.73
N PRO A 122 -1.65 -2.90 20.60
CA PRO A 122 -2.84 -3.20 19.83
C PRO A 122 -2.76 -4.70 19.64
N THR A 123 -3.72 -5.41 20.23
CA THR A 123 -3.95 -6.82 19.97
C THR A 123 -3.71 -7.02 18.50
N ALA A 124 -2.86 -8.01 18.17
CA ALA A 124 -2.59 -8.44 16.81
C ALA A 124 -3.83 -8.15 15.98
N VAL A 125 -3.66 -7.29 14.97
CA VAL A 125 -4.70 -6.99 13.99
C VAL A 125 -5.43 -8.30 13.78
N ASP A 126 -6.73 -8.33 14.10
CA ASP A 126 -7.60 -9.46 13.78
C ASP A 126 -7.11 -9.97 12.42
N GLU A 127 -6.57 -11.20 12.40
CA GLU A 127 -6.48 -11.90 11.13
C GLU A 127 -7.87 -11.72 10.52
N PRO A 128 -7.97 -11.20 9.29
CA PRO A 128 -9.25 -10.79 8.74
C PRO A 128 -10.14 -12.03 8.71
N ASP A 129 -11.04 -12.12 9.69
CA ASP A 129 -11.90 -13.25 9.98
C ASP A 129 -11.14 -14.58 9.92
N ALA A 130 -10.86 -15.18 11.08
CA ALA A 130 -10.46 -16.58 11.18
C ALA A 130 -11.16 -17.36 10.07
N VAL A 131 -10.39 -17.84 9.08
CA VAL A 131 -10.90 -18.76 8.06
C VAL A 131 -11.59 -19.83 8.87
N ARG A 132 -12.92 -19.78 8.89
CA ARG A 132 -13.77 -20.58 9.77
C ARG A 132 -13.20 -21.97 9.69
N GLU A 133 -12.59 -22.45 10.78
CA GLU A 133 -11.89 -23.73 10.76
C GLU A 133 -12.86 -24.73 10.13
N LEU A 134 -12.51 -25.19 8.93
CA LEU A 134 -13.31 -26.16 8.20
C LEU A 134 -13.24 -27.41 9.04
N SER A 135 -14.24 -27.60 9.89
CA SER A 135 -14.34 -28.79 10.70
C SER A 135 -14.34 -29.98 9.74
N SER A 136 -13.55 -31.01 10.02
CA SER A 136 -13.47 -32.24 9.23
C SER A 136 -14.80 -33.01 9.13
N THR A 137 -15.87 -32.46 9.68
CA THR A 137 -17.24 -32.96 9.66
C THR A 137 -18.14 -32.23 8.66
N GLN A 138 -17.71 -31.12 8.05
CA GLN A 138 -18.50 -30.41 7.05
C GLN A 138 -18.49 -31.15 5.72
N THR A 139 -19.68 -31.36 5.16
CA THR A 139 -19.85 -31.94 3.83
C THR A 139 -19.70 -30.88 2.75
N VAL A 140 -19.46 -31.31 1.50
CA VAL A 140 -19.39 -30.40 0.35
C VAL A 140 -20.69 -29.59 0.20
N ASP A 141 -21.83 -30.18 0.52
CA ASP A 141 -23.14 -29.50 0.47
C ASP A 141 -23.25 -28.37 1.50
N ASP A 142 -22.65 -28.52 2.68
CA ASP A 142 -22.61 -27.47 3.71
C ASP A 142 -21.81 -26.25 3.25
N LEU A 143 -20.72 -26.49 2.50
CA LEU A 143 -19.87 -25.44 1.94
C LEU A 143 -20.57 -24.67 0.83
N ILE A 144 -21.28 -25.38 -0.06
CA ILE A 144 -22.07 -24.77 -1.12
C ILE A 144 -23.20 -23.92 -0.52
N ALA A 145 -23.89 -24.43 0.50
CA ALA A 145 -24.96 -23.69 1.19
C ALA A 145 -24.45 -22.45 1.95
N ALA A 146 -23.23 -22.49 2.49
CA ALA A 146 -22.59 -21.33 3.10
C ALA A 146 -22.24 -20.25 2.05
N PHE A 147 -21.58 -20.66 0.97
CA PHE A 147 -21.17 -19.77 -0.13
C PHE A 147 -22.36 -19.08 -0.81
N LEU A 148 -23.46 -19.80 -1.04
CA LEU A 148 -24.66 -19.23 -1.66
C LEU A 148 -25.34 -18.20 -0.75
N ARG A 149 -25.36 -18.41 0.57
CA ARG A 149 -25.91 -17.42 1.52
C ARG A 149 -25.07 -16.13 1.52
N GLU A 150 -23.76 -16.28 1.56
CA GLU A 150 -22.82 -15.15 1.54
C GLU A 150 -22.92 -14.35 0.24
N SER A 151 -23.07 -15.04 -0.90
CA SER A 151 -23.25 -14.39 -2.21
C SER A 151 -24.54 -13.57 -2.32
N VAL A 152 -25.64 -14.04 -1.68
CA VAL A 152 -26.91 -13.30 -1.61
C VAL A 152 -26.79 -12.09 -0.69
N GLU A 153 -26.15 -12.24 0.46
CA GLU A 153 -25.88 -11.13 1.38
C GLU A 153 -24.97 -10.07 0.76
N TYR A 154 -23.95 -10.48 0.00
CA TYR A 154 -23.09 -9.56 -0.73
C TYR A 154 -23.86 -8.78 -1.80
N SER A 155 -24.69 -9.47 -2.59
CA SER A 155 -25.49 -8.84 -3.65
C SER A 155 -26.52 -7.86 -3.09
N THR A 156 -27.14 -8.17 -1.95
CA THR A 156 -28.10 -7.26 -1.29
C THR A 156 -27.45 -6.02 -0.69
N ARG A 157 -26.20 -6.10 -0.23
CA ARG A 157 -25.46 -4.94 0.28
C ARG A 157 -24.91 -4.02 -0.81
N HIS A 158 -24.78 -4.51 -2.05
CA HIS A 158 -24.13 -3.79 -3.15
C HIS A 158 -25.07 -3.43 -4.32
N SER A 159 -26.38 -3.63 -4.20
CA SER A 159 -27.34 -3.03 -5.14
C SER A 159 -27.52 -1.53 -4.85
N PRO A 160 -27.33 -0.62 -5.83
CA PRO A 160 -27.69 0.78 -5.67
C PRO A 160 -29.22 0.94 -5.57
N PRO A 161 -29.74 1.93 -4.83
CA PRO A 161 -31.17 2.25 -4.86
C PRO A 161 -31.56 2.80 -6.24
N ASP A 162 -32.73 2.37 -6.74
CA ASP A 162 -33.36 2.86 -7.98
C ASP A 162 -33.58 4.38 -8.00
#